data_AF-A0A380DK38-F1
#
_entry.id   AF-A0A380DK38-F1
#
_cell.length_a   1.000
_cell.length_b   1.000
_cell.length_c   1.000
_cell.angle_alpha   90.00
_cell.angle_beta   90.00
_cell.angle_gamma   90.00
#
_symmetry.space_group_name_H-M   'P 1'
#
loop_
_entity.id
_entity.type
_entity.pdbx_description
1 polymer ?
#
loop_
_entity_poly.entity_id
_entity_poly.type
_entity_poly.pdbx_seq_one_letter_code
_entity_poly.pdbx_strand_id
1 'polypeptide(L)' 'MMKRQQSQWKSSTGFILASAGSAIGLGAMWKFPYMAGIYGGGAFLAMFLIFTIFVGYHYSLWNSLLGKWGGHIQHKYIVN' A
#
# COMPACT_ATOMS: atom_id res chain seq x y z
N MET A 1 -26.00 -22.90 -17.50
CA MET A 1 -25.00 -21.81 -17.50
C MET A 1 -25.20 -20.98 -16.23
N MET A 2 -24.32 -21.12 -15.24
CA MET A 2 -24.45 -20.43 -13.94
C MET A 2 -23.98 -18.98 -14.07
N LYS A 3 -24.89 -18.00 -13.92
CA LYS A 3 -24.49 -16.58 -13.81
C LYS A 3 -23.82 -16.38 -12.46
N ARG A 4 -22.49 -16.30 -12.43
CA ARG A 4 -21.80 -15.76 -11.26
C ARG A 4 -22.16 -14.27 -11.17
N GLN A 5 -23.01 -13.94 -10.21
CA GLN A 5 -23.27 -12.57 -9.80
C GLN A 5 -22.02 -12.10 -9.05
N GLN A 6 -21.01 -11.63 -9.77
CA GLN A 6 -19.92 -10.90 -9.13
C GLN A 6 -20.55 -9.69 -8.45
N SER A 7 -20.40 -9.63 -7.13
CA SER A 7 -20.66 -8.45 -6.31
C SER A 7 -19.88 -7.27 -6.91
N GLN A 8 -20.55 -6.51 -7.78
CA GLN A 8 -20.03 -5.28 -8.33
C GLN A 8 -20.23 -4.20 -7.27
N TRP A 9 -19.12 -3.60 -6.84
CA TRP A 9 -19.15 -2.47 -5.93
C TRP A 9 -20.00 -1.36 -6.56
N LYS A 10 -21.10 -1.00 -5.88
CA LYS A 10 -22.12 -0.05 -6.36
C LYS A 10 -21.55 1.35 -6.66
N SER A 11 -20.36 1.67 -6.14
CA SER A 11 -19.67 2.93 -6.37
C SER A 11 -18.16 2.74 -6.35
N SER A 12 -17.47 3.19 -7.41
CA SER A 12 -16.01 3.27 -7.46
C SER A 12 -15.44 4.08 -6.30
N THR A 13 -16.16 5.10 -5.84
CA THR A 13 -15.77 5.92 -4.68
C THR A 13 -15.76 5.08 -3.39
N GLY A 14 -16.73 4.18 -3.22
CA GLY A 14 -16.78 3.27 -2.07
C GLY A 14 -15.63 2.27 -2.07
N PHE A 15 -15.24 1.79 -3.26
CA PHE A 15 -14.07 0.92 -3.41
C PHE A 15 -12.77 1.67 -3.05
N ILE A 16 -12.57 2.87 -3.61
CA ILE A 16 -11.38 3.70 -3.33
C ILE A 16 -11.28 4.03 -1.84
N LEU A 17 -12.39 4.38 -1.19
CA LEU A 17 -12.40 4.73 0.23
C LEU A 17 -12.12 3.51 1.13
N ALA A 18 -12.67 2.34 0.79
CA ALA A 18 -12.36 1.09 1.50
C ALA A 18 -10.89 0.69 1.34
N SER A 19 -10.34 0.78 0.13
CA SER A 19 -8.92 0.53 -0.13
C SER A 19 -8.02 1.54 0.57
N ALA A 20 -8.37 2.83 0.56
CA ALA A 20 -7.62 3.88 1.25
C ALA A 20 -7.64 3.66 2.78
N GLY A 21 -8.78 3.28 3.36
CA GLY A 21 -8.89 2.93 4.78
C GLY A 21 -8.00 1.75 5.16
N SER A 22 -7.94 0.71 4.33
CA SER A 22 -7.03 -0.42 4.54
C SER A 22 -5.55 -0.03 4.41
N ALA A 23 -5.22 0.95 3.59
CA ALA A 23 -3.85 1.38 3.37
C ALA A 23 -3.31 2.28 4.50
N ILE A 24 -4.18 3.10 5.13
CA ILE A 24 -3.73 4.14 6.08
C ILE A 24 -3.48 3.58 7.49
N GLY A 25 -4.16 2.52 7.93
CA GLY A 25 -3.91 1.81 9.19
C GLY A 25 -4.13 2.66 10.47
N LEU A 26 -4.95 2.15 11.41
CA LEU A 26 -5.31 2.85 12.65
C LEU A 26 -4.09 3.34 13.48
N GLY A 27 -2.97 2.61 13.41
CA GLY A 27 -1.74 2.95 14.15
C GLY A 27 -1.06 4.25 13.69
N ALA A 28 -1.19 4.61 12.41
CA ALA A 28 -0.63 5.86 11.89
C ALA A 28 -1.45 7.07 12.36
N MET A 29 -2.77 6.96 12.44
CA MET A 29 -3.64 8.10 12.77
C MET A 29 -3.48 8.59 14.23
N TRP A 30 -3.26 7.70 15.19
CA TRP A 30 -3.21 8.08 16.62
C TRP A 30 -1.80 8.31 17.16
N LYS A 31 -0.82 7.54 16.71
CA LYS A 31 0.56 7.65 17.21
C LYS A 31 1.33 8.80 16.54
N PHE A 32 0.96 9.14 15.31
CA PHE A 32 1.53 10.27 14.58
C PHE A 32 1.32 11.63 15.28
N PRO A 33 0.10 12.06 15.68
CA PRO A 33 -0.10 13.37 16.31
C PRO A 33 0.62 13.49 17.66
N TYR A 34 0.67 12.39 18.43
CA TYR A 34 1.40 12.36 19.70
C TYR A 34 2.92 12.53 19.50
N MET A 35 3.51 11.78 18.57
CA MET A 35 4.94 11.89 18.24
C MET A 35 5.26 13.24 17.59
N ALA A 36 4.42 13.73 16.67
CA ALA A 36 4.57 15.04 16.07
C ALA A 36 4.55 16.13 17.15
N GLY A 37 3.62 16.10 18.11
CA GLY A 37 3.57 17.09 19.18
C GLY A 37 4.84 17.15 20.05
N ILE A 38 5.48 16.01 20.30
CA ILE A 38 6.67 15.92 21.18
C ILE A 38 7.97 16.20 20.42
N TYR A 39 8.11 15.73 19.18
CA TYR A 39 9.36 15.78 18.41
C TYR A 39 9.47 16.99 17.46
N GLY A 40 8.81 18.11 17.77
CA GLY A 40 8.98 19.37 17.02
C GLY A 40 7.91 19.64 15.94
N GLY A 41 6.75 19.03 16.04
CA GLY A 41 5.52 19.36 15.29
C GLY A 41 5.68 19.23 13.79
N GLY A 42 5.68 20.36 13.09
CA GLY A 42 5.75 20.45 11.64
C GLY A 42 7.07 19.97 11.03
N ALA A 43 8.19 20.13 11.74
CA ALA A 43 9.49 19.62 11.26
C ALA A 43 9.51 18.09 11.22
N PHE A 44 8.91 17.44 12.22
CA PHE A 44 8.72 15.99 12.25
C PHE A 44 7.82 15.52 11.10
N LEU A 45 6.71 16.22 10.83
CA LEU A 45 5.82 15.91 9.70
C LEU A 45 6.55 16.00 8.35
N ALA A 46 7.34 17.05 8.12
CA ALA A 46 8.11 17.19 6.89
C ALA A 46 9.11 16.04 6.70
N MET A 47 9.85 15.69 7.75
CA MET A 47 10.82 14.58 7.72
C MET A 47 10.11 13.24 7.49
N PHE A 48 8.95 13.03 8.13
CA PHE A 48 8.11 11.84 7.96
C PHE A 48 7.60 11.68 6.52
N LEU A 49 7.15 12.76 5.87
CA LEU A 49 6.73 12.73 4.47
C LEU A 49 7.88 12.33 3.55
N ILE A 50 9.06 12.92 3.74
CA ILE A 50 10.25 12.63 2.92
C ILE A 50 10.62 11.15 3.05
N PHE A 51 10.70 10.63 4.27
CA PHE A 51 10.99 9.22 4.51
C PHE A 51 9.91 8.29 3.95
N THR A 52 8.64 8.64 4.09
CA THR A 52 7.53 7.85 3.58
C THR A 52 7.57 7.74 2.05
N ILE A 53 7.86 8.84 1.35
CA ILE A 53 8.02 8.83 -0.11
C ILE A 53 9.24 7.99 -0.49
N PHE A 54 10.36 8.13 0.22
CA PHE A 54 11.58 7.40 -0.08
C PHE A 54 11.39 5.88 0.10
N VAL A 55 10.81 5.45 1.22
CA VAL A 55 10.52 4.05 1.51
C VAL A 55 9.46 3.49 0.54
N GLY A 56 8.39 4.24 0.28
CA GLY A 56 7.34 3.83 -0.65
C GLY A 56 7.86 3.66 -2.08
N TYR A 57 8.68 4.61 -2.53
CA TYR A 57 9.36 4.53 -3.83
C TYR A 57 10.31 3.32 -3.90
N HIS A 58 11.15 3.14 -2.89
CA HIS A 58 12.09 2.02 -2.84
C HIS A 58 11.38 0.66 -2.84
N TYR A 59 10.32 0.51 -2.04
CA TYR A 59 9.52 -0.70 -1.98
C TYR A 59 8.83 -1.01 -3.32
N SER A 60 8.30 0.01 -4.00
CA SER A 60 7.69 -0.14 -5.32
C SER A 60 8.70 -0.64 -6.37
N LEU A 61 9.92 -0.09 -6.36
CA LEU A 61 11.01 -0.53 -7.24
C LEU A 61 11.41 -1.98 -6.93
N TRP A 62 11.54 -2.33 -5.65
CA TRP A 62 11.89 -3.68 -5.22
C TRP A 62 10.88 -4.73 -5.69
N ASN A 63 9.59 -4.49 -5.48
CA ASN A 63 8.54 -5.41 -5.93
C ASN A 63 8.51 -5.56 -7.46
N SER A 64 8.81 -4.49 -8.19
CA SER A 64 8.91 -4.52 -9.66
C SER A 64 10.09 -5.37 -10.14
N LEU A 65 11.22 -5.34 -9.42
CA LEU A 65 12.37 -6.19 -9.70
C LEU A 65 12.05 -7.65 -9.37
N LEU A 66 11.56 -7.94 -8.17
CA LEU A 66 11.18 -9.29 -7.75
C LEU A 66 10.15 -9.92 -8.70
N GLY A 67 9.18 -9.16 -9.19
CA GLY A 67 8.17 -9.66 -10.13
C GLY A 67 8.79 -10.20 -11.44
N LYS A 68 9.86 -9.57 -11.92
CA LYS A 68 10.60 -10.05 -13.11
C LYS A 68 11.33 -11.36 -12.83
N TRP A 69 11.93 -11.52 -11.65
CA TRP A 69 12.61 -12.75 -11.25
C TRP A 69 11.64 -13.89 -10.94
N GLY A 70 10.50 -13.60 -10.31
CA GLY A 70 9.47 -14.59 -9.98
C GLY A 70 8.78 -15.19 -11.20
N GLY A 71 8.58 -14.41 -12.28
CA GLY A 71 7.96 -14.89 -13.52
C GLY A 71 8.76 -16.00 -14.21
N HIS A 72 10.09 -15.94 -14.16
CA HIS A 72 10.96 -16.98 -14.72
C HIS A 72 10.91 -18.31 -13.96
N ILE A 73 10.59 -18.26 -12.67
CA ILE A 73 10.49 -19.45 -11.81
C ILE A 73 9.12 -20.11 -12.02
N GLN A 74 8.02 -19.34 -12.01
CA GLN A 74 6.67 -19.87 -12.20
C GLN A 74 6.49 -20.61 -13.54
N HIS A 75 7.07 -20.09 -14.63
CA HIS A 75 7.02 -20.75 -15.93
C HIS A 75 7.82 -22.07 -15.97
N LYS A 76 8.78 -22.29 -15.05
CA LYS A 76 9.62 -23.50 -15.02
C LYS A 76 9.06 -24.61 -14.14
N TYR A 77 8.27 -24.29 -13.11
CA TYR A 77 7.67 -25.26 -12.17
C TYR A 77 6.24 -25.70 -12.52
N ILE A 78 5.57 -25.02 -13.46
CA ILE A 78 4.19 -25.37 -13.89
C ILE A 78 4.20 -26.20 -15.20
N VAL A 79 5.34 -26.26 -15.91
CA VAL A 79 5.50 -26.99 -17.19
C VAL A 79 6.46 -28.19 -17.09
N ASN A 80 6.89 -28.58 -15.89
CA ASN A 80 7.53 -29.86 -15.57
C ASN A 80 6.69 -30.55 -14.49
#